data_AF-A0A506UCJ2-F1
#
_entry.id   AF-A0A506UCJ2-F1
#
_cell.length_a   1.000
_cell.length_b   1.000
_cell.length_c   1.000
_cell.angle_alpha   90.00
_cell.angle_beta   90.00
_cell.angle_gamma   90.00
#
_symmetry.space_group_name_H-M   'P 1'
#
loop_
_entity.id
_entity.type
_entity.pdbx_description
1 polymer ?
#
loop_
_entity_poly.entity_id
_entity_poly.type
_entity_poly.pdbx_seq_one_letter_code
_entity_poly.pdbx_strand_id
1 'polypeptide(L)'
;MQHRQNETGDSPTVSAKTAKPWRRLFTRLFGVAVVLLILVAAGFVWFSANVFGARKPDTANIDAIIVLTGGSHRIEAGLALLGEGVGDRLLISGVNPSTSRESIRRVTGSDGSLFDCCVDVGYEALNTRGNASEAARWIRAHDYRRILIVTSSYHLPRSLFEMRTLDPETVYVGYPVDLDAEGEAWYANPRLLRLLGTEYLKYIGAHIRVYAGVDRAMAMLANGD
;
A
#
# COMPACT_ATOMS: atom_id res chain seq x y z
N MET A 1 -42.70 -71.55 -49.84
CA MET A 1 -43.55 -70.49 -49.25
C MET A 1 -42.68 -69.77 -48.22
N GLN A 2 -41.95 -68.70 -48.59
CA GLN A 2 -42.32 -67.29 -48.36
C GLN A 2 -42.91 -67.08 -46.95
N HIS A 3 -42.24 -66.38 -46.03
CA HIS A 3 -42.01 -64.94 -46.10
C HIS A 3 -40.74 -64.44 -45.39
N ARG A 4 -40.18 -63.39 -46.01
CA ARG A 4 -39.07 -62.54 -45.56
C ARG A 4 -39.65 -61.32 -44.81
N GLN A 5 -39.13 -61.02 -43.63
CA GLN A 5 -39.15 -59.70 -42.95
C GLN A 5 -37.83 -59.69 -42.13
N ASN A 6 -36.73 -59.01 -42.47
CA ASN A 6 -36.51 -57.57 -42.64
C ASN A 6 -37.11 -56.72 -41.52
N GLU A 7 -36.47 -56.75 -40.35
CA GLU A 7 -36.52 -55.65 -39.39
C GLU A 7 -35.15 -54.96 -39.36
N THR A 8 -35.12 -53.85 -40.09
CA THR A 8 -34.09 -52.82 -40.03
C THR A 8 -34.31 -51.96 -38.80
N GLY A 9 -33.23 -51.76 -38.04
CA GLY A 9 -32.95 -50.49 -37.36
C GLY A 9 -33.56 -50.31 -35.98
N ASP A 10 -32.70 -50.31 -34.96
CA ASP A 10 -32.49 -49.07 -34.22
C ASP A 10 -31.10 -49.11 -33.56
N SER A 11 -30.16 -48.33 -34.07
CA SER A 11 -28.94 -48.02 -33.32
C SER A 11 -29.28 -46.83 -32.42
N PRO A 12 -29.17 -46.92 -31.09
CA PRO A 12 -29.40 -45.76 -30.26
C PRO A 12 -28.29 -44.75 -30.56
N THR A 13 -28.60 -43.72 -31.36
CA THR A 13 -27.75 -42.56 -31.51
C THR A 13 -27.65 -41.91 -30.14
N VAL A 14 -26.52 -42.13 -29.46
CA VAL A 14 -26.17 -41.41 -28.24
C VAL A 14 -26.10 -39.94 -28.63
N SER A 15 -27.18 -39.22 -28.34
CA SER A 15 -27.25 -37.77 -28.52
C SER A 15 -26.23 -37.14 -27.58
N ALA A 16 -25.03 -36.89 -28.10
CA ALA A 16 -24.00 -36.14 -27.40
C ALA A 16 -24.57 -34.74 -27.15
N LYS A 17 -25.09 -34.51 -25.94
CA LYS A 17 -25.60 -33.21 -25.51
C LYS A 17 -24.49 -32.17 -25.67
N THR A 18 -24.47 -31.46 -26.78
CA THR A 18 -23.52 -30.38 -27.05
C THR A 18 -23.72 -29.34 -25.96
N ALA A 19 -22.80 -29.27 -25.00
CA ALA A 19 -22.88 -28.32 -23.90
C ALA A 19 -23.06 -26.92 -24.49
N LYS A 20 -24.21 -26.28 -24.22
CA LYS A 20 -24.56 -24.99 -24.82
C LYS A 20 -23.41 -23.98 -24.57
N PRO A 21 -23.02 -23.16 -25.56
CA PRO A 21 -21.79 -22.37 -25.55
C PRO A 21 -21.68 -21.40 -24.35
N TRP A 22 -22.79 -20.83 -23.89
CA TRP A 22 -22.88 -20.02 -22.66
C TRP A 22 -22.50 -20.77 -21.38
N ARG A 23 -22.76 -22.08 -21.26
CA ARG A 23 -22.31 -22.88 -20.10
C ARG A 23 -20.79 -23.01 -20.09
N ARG A 24 -20.17 -23.23 -21.26
CA ARG A 24 -18.71 -23.29 -21.39
C ARG A 24 -18.05 -21.93 -21.09
N LEU A 25 -18.66 -20.83 -21.56
CA LEU A 25 -18.21 -19.47 -21.26
C LEU A 25 -18.34 -19.17 -19.76
N PHE A 26 -19.49 -19.48 -19.15
CA PHE A 26 -19.72 -19.31 -17.72
C PHE A 26 -18.72 -20.11 -16.87
N THR A 27 -18.49 -21.39 -17.18
CA THR A 27 -17.50 -22.21 -16.47
C THR A 27 -16.09 -21.64 -16.60
N ARG A 28 -15.71 -21.11 -17.77
CA ARG A 28 -14.42 -20.45 -17.97
C ARG A 28 -14.30 -19.17 -17.15
N LEU A 29 -15.30 -18.28 -17.21
CA LEU A 29 -15.32 -17.03 -16.45
C LEU A 29 -15.30 -17.28 -14.94
N PHE A 30 -16.07 -18.27 -14.47
CA PHE A 30 -16.05 -18.71 -13.08
C PHE A 30 -14.67 -19.25 -12.68
N GLY A 31 -14.05 -20.10 -13.52
CA GLY A 31 -12.70 -20.60 -13.29
C GLY A 31 -11.67 -19.47 -13.18
N VAL A 32 -11.73 -18.48 -14.07
CA VAL A 32 -10.86 -17.29 -14.01
C VAL A 32 -11.11 -16.51 -12.72
N ALA A 33 -12.37 -16.27 -12.34
CA ALA A 33 -12.70 -15.56 -11.11
C ALA A 33 -12.17 -16.29 -9.86
N VAL A 34 -12.28 -17.62 -9.81
CA VAL A 34 -11.73 -18.43 -8.71
C VAL A 34 -10.20 -18.32 -8.65
N VAL A 35 -9.52 -18.42 -9.79
CA VAL A 35 -8.06 -18.25 -9.84
C VAL A 35 -7.65 -16.85 -9.36
N LEU A 36 -8.33 -15.79 -9.82
CA LEU A 36 -8.07 -14.43 -9.37
C LEU A 36 -8.31 -14.27 -7.86
N LEU A 37 -9.37 -14.86 -7.32
CA LEU A 37 -9.65 -14.84 -5.89
C LEU A 37 -8.54 -15.52 -5.09
N ILE A 38 -8.05 -16.68 -5.55
CA ILE A 38 -6.92 -17.40 -4.93
C ILE A 38 -5.66 -16.54 -4.96
N LEU A 39 -5.36 -15.89 -6.09
CA LEU A 39 -4.19 -15.00 -6.21
C LEU A 39 -4.28 -13.80 -5.26
N VAL A 40 -5.45 -13.16 -5.17
CA VAL A 40 -5.68 -12.04 -4.24
C VAL A 40 -5.53 -12.50 -2.79
N ALA A 41 -6.07 -13.67 -2.43
CA ALA A 41 -5.96 -14.22 -1.08
C ALA A 41 -4.51 -14.61 -0.74
N ALA A 42 -3.80 -15.27 -1.65
CA ALA A 42 -2.38 -15.60 -1.47
C ALA A 42 -1.52 -14.34 -1.31
N GLY A 43 -1.78 -13.31 -2.12
CA GLY A 43 -1.11 -12.02 -1.98
C GLY A 43 -1.43 -11.31 -0.66
N PHE A 44 -2.64 -11.47 -0.11
CA PHE A 44 -3.00 -10.93 1.21
C PHE A 44 -2.21 -11.61 2.34
N VAL A 45 -2.05 -12.93 2.26
CA VAL A 45 -1.21 -13.68 3.22
C VAL A 45 0.24 -13.22 3.13
N TRP A 46 0.78 -13.10 1.91
CA TRP A 46 2.14 -12.60 1.69
C TRP A 46 2.31 -11.16 2.22
N PHE A 47 1.37 -10.27 1.91
CA PHE A 47 1.38 -8.88 2.41
C PHE A 47 1.39 -8.86 3.94
N SER A 48 0.50 -9.61 4.58
CA SER A 48 0.40 -9.67 6.04
C SER A 48 1.70 -10.22 6.66
N ALA A 49 2.28 -11.27 6.09
CA ALA A 49 3.56 -11.82 6.54
C ALA A 49 4.69 -10.79 6.45
N ASN A 50 4.75 -9.97 5.39
CA ASN A 50 5.74 -8.90 5.27
C ASN A 50 5.52 -7.78 6.28
N VAL A 51 4.27 -7.42 6.56
CA VAL A 51 3.92 -6.40 7.56
C VAL A 51 4.38 -6.81 8.96
N PHE A 52 4.11 -8.04 9.39
CA PHE A 52 4.52 -8.53 10.71
C PHE A 52 5.99 -8.97 10.77
N GLY A 53 6.60 -9.29 9.63
CA GLY A 53 8.02 -9.59 9.52
C GLY A 53 8.92 -8.36 9.38
N ALA A 54 8.35 -7.16 9.22
CA ALA A 54 9.09 -5.92 9.05
C ALA A 54 9.94 -5.63 10.29
N ARG A 55 11.24 -5.44 10.08
CA ARG A 55 12.19 -5.09 11.14
C ARG A 55 12.61 -3.65 11.00
N LYS A 56 13.02 -3.04 12.12
CA LYS A 56 13.67 -1.73 12.10
C LYS A 56 14.97 -1.83 11.28
N PRO A 57 15.17 -0.95 10.29
CA PRO A 57 16.34 -0.97 9.42
C PRO A 57 17.58 -0.42 10.13
N ASP A 58 18.74 -0.58 9.52
CA ASP A 58 19.92 0.22 9.85
C ASP A 58 19.68 1.69 9.48
N THR A 59 19.97 2.58 10.43
CA THR A 59 19.77 4.03 10.33
C THR A 59 21.07 4.80 10.02
N ALA A 60 22.18 4.11 9.75
CA ALA A 60 23.42 4.75 9.29
C ALA A 60 23.22 5.47 7.95
N ASN A 61 23.81 6.65 7.78
CA ASN A 61 23.78 7.46 6.54
C ASN A 61 22.34 7.78 6.05
N ILE A 62 21.46 8.16 6.97
CA ILE A 62 20.16 8.76 6.63
C ILE A 62 20.37 10.28 6.60
N ASP A 63 19.97 10.93 5.51
CA ASP A 63 20.06 12.39 5.40
C ASP A 63 18.92 13.07 6.14
N ALA A 64 17.72 12.49 6.07
CA ALA A 64 16.52 13.06 6.66
C ALA A 64 15.43 12.02 6.97
N ILE A 65 14.52 12.41 7.85
CA ILE A 65 13.36 11.61 8.26
C ILE A 65 12.08 12.21 7.67
N ILE A 66 11.17 11.36 7.19
CA ILE A 66 9.80 11.75 6.86
C ILE A 66 8.83 10.88 7.65
N VAL A 67 8.00 11.51 8.46
CA VAL A 67 6.93 10.87 9.22
C VAL A 67 5.61 11.02 8.46
N LEU A 68 4.93 9.91 8.20
CA LEU A 68 3.59 9.93 7.60
C LEU A 68 2.50 9.82 8.67
N THR A 69 1.71 10.88 8.82
CA THR A 69 0.65 11.00 9.82
C THR A 69 -0.54 10.03 9.57
N GLY A 70 -1.55 10.09 10.45
CA GLY A 70 -2.77 9.29 10.35
C GLY A 70 -2.73 7.98 11.15
N GLY A 71 -1.74 7.82 12.03
CA GLY A 71 -1.69 6.74 13.01
C GLY A 71 -0.98 7.19 14.28
N SER A 72 -1.10 6.40 15.35
CA SER A 72 -0.50 6.67 16.65
C SER A 72 1.02 6.46 16.65
N HIS A 73 1.71 7.16 17.55
CA HIS A 73 3.13 6.97 17.89
C HIS A 73 4.17 7.25 16.78
N ARG A 74 3.73 7.62 15.58
CA ARG A 74 4.63 7.83 14.44
C ARG A 74 5.46 9.10 14.58
N ILE A 75 4.85 10.17 15.09
CA ILE A 75 5.52 11.47 15.26
C ILE A 75 6.55 11.35 16.38
N GLU A 76 6.16 10.74 17.50
CA GLU A 76 7.03 10.45 18.63
C GLU A 76 8.24 9.59 18.21
N ALA A 77 8.01 8.53 17.43
CA ALA A 77 9.09 7.69 16.91
C ALA A 77 10.05 8.47 16.00
N GLY A 78 9.53 9.32 15.11
CA GLY A 78 10.38 10.15 14.24
C GLY A 78 11.20 11.18 15.02
N LEU A 79 10.60 11.84 16.00
CA LEU A 79 11.28 12.82 16.85
C LEU A 79 12.35 12.18 17.73
N ALA A 80 12.10 10.97 18.23
CA ALA A 80 13.10 10.19 18.96
C ALA A 80 14.31 9.88 18.07
N LEU A 81 14.08 9.39 16.85
CA LEU A 81 15.14 9.13 15.88
C LEU A 81 15.95 10.39 15.54
N LEU A 82 15.27 11.52 15.32
CA LEU A 82 15.94 12.80 15.08
C LEU A 82 16.80 13.21 16.28
N GLY A 83 16.30 13.04 17.51
CA GLY A 83 17.04 13.32 18.75
C GLY A 83 18.24 12.39 18.96
N GLU A 84 18.20 11.17 18.42
CA GLU A 84 19.33 10.22 18.38
C GLU A 84 20.36 10.57 17.28
N GLY A 85 20.13 11.63 16.50
CA GLY A 85 21.01 12.07 15.42
C GLY A 85 20.77 11.33 14.09
N VAL A 86 19.63 10.64 13.94
CA VAL A 86 19.26 10.03 12.66
C VAL A 86 18.71 11.12 11.74
N GLY A 87 19.50 11.49 10.73
CA GLY A 87 19.15 12.54 9.78
C GLY A 87 19.26 13.95 10.37
N ASP A 88 19.39 14.92 9.48
CA ASP A 88 19.61 16.33 9.82
C ASP A 88 18.29 17.08 10.04
N ARG A 89 17.20 16.59 9.42
CA ARG A 89 15.88 17.23 9.44
C ARG A 89 14.75 16.22 9.36
N LEU A 90 13.60 16.58 9.91
CA LEU A 90 12.40 15.76 9.91
C LEU A 90 11.22 16.50 9.28
N LEU A 91 10.53 15.88 8.32
CA LEU A 91 9.24 16.34 7.82
C LEU A 91 8.10 15.53 8.43
N ILE A 92 7.13 16.19 9.06
CA ILE A 92 5.84 15.60 9.43
C ILE A 92 4.84 15.89 8.30
N SER A 93 4.57 14.90 7.45
CA SER A 93 3.74 15.04 6.24
C SER A 93 2.28 14.66 6.49
N GLY A 94 1.35 15.47 5.96
CA GLY A 94 -0.09 15.23 6.05
C GLY A 94 -0.70 15.59 7.40
N VAL A 95 -0.19 16.62 8.08
CA VAL A 95 -0.79 17.11 9.34
C VAL A 95 -2.16 17.73 9.08
N ASN A 96 -3.10 17.53 10.00
CA ASN A 96 -4.41 18.18 9.92
C ASN A 96 -4.22 19.71 9.95
N PRO A 97 -4.79 20.49 9.00
CA PRO A 97 -4.63 21.95 8.96
C PRO A 97 -5.03 22.71 10.23
N SER A 98 -5.88 22.11 11.08
CA SER A 98 -6.25 22.69 12.39
C SER A 98 -5.24 22.41 13.51
N THR A 99 -4.28 21.50 13.29
CA THR A 99 -3.24 21.14 14.26
C THR A 99 -2.04 22.08 14.11
N SER A 100 -1.80 22.93 15.11
CA SER A 100 -0.64 23.82 15.08
C SER A 100 0.66 23.08 15.42
N ARG A 101 1.78 23.59 14.88
CA ARG A 101 3.15 23.18 15.24
C ARG A 101 3.36 23.13 16.76
N GLU A 102 2.92 24.17 17.45
CA GLU A 102 2.99 24.27 18.92
C GLU A 102 2.20 23.17 19.63
N SER A 103 1.07 22.75 19.06
CA SER A 103 0.27 21.66 19.62
C SER A 103 0.96 20.31 19.46
N ILE A 104 1.60 20.07 18.30
CA ILE A 104 2.40 18.85 18.08
C ILE A 104 3.56 18.79 19.08
N ARG A 105 4.32 19.88 19.21
CA ARG A 105 5.44 19.98 20.15
C ARG A 105 5.00 19.67 21.59
N ARG A 106 3.89 20.29 22.04
CA ARG A 106 3.37 20.08 23.40
C ARG A 106 2.88 18.65 23.64
N VAL A 107 2.17 18.05 22.69
CA VAL A 107 1.65 16.67 22.83
C VAL A 107 2.77 15.64 22.84
N THR A 108 3.78 15.84 21.99
CA THR A 108 4.91 14.91 21.87
C THR A 108 5.99 15.13 22.94
N GLY A 109 5.94 16.25 23.68
CA GLY A 109 6.95 16.60 24.68
C GLY A 109 8.34 16.87 24.08
N SER A 110 8.42 17.21 22.80
CA SER A 110 9.70 17.39 22.11
C SER A 110 10.43 18.66 22.55
N ASP A 111 11.76 18.59 22.61
CA ASP A 111 12.62 19.75 22.86
C ASP A 111 12.33 20.88 21.85
N GLY A 112 12.08 22.09 22.36
CA GLY A 112 11.73 23.23 21.54
C GLY A 112 12.82 23.65 20.58
N SER A 113 14.10 23.57 20.98
CA SER A 113 15.22 23.91 20.11
C SER A 113 15.38 22.92 18.95
N LEU A 114 15.20 21.62 19.22
CA LEU A 114 15.21 20.57 18.17
C LEU A 114 14.04 20.76 17.20
N PHE A 115 12.85 21.03 17.73
CA PHE A 115 11.65 21.21 16.93
C PHE A 115 11.72 22.48 16.05
N ASP A 116 12.30 23.56 16.58
CA ASP A 116 12.39 24.84 15.87
C ASP A 116 13.52 24.83 14.82
N CYS A 117 14.63 24.13 15.06
CA CYS A 117 15.71 24.03 14.09
C CYS A 117 15.37 23.10 12.91
N CYS A 118 14.79 21.95 13.23
CA CYS A 118 15.02 20.76 12.43
C CYS A 118 13.74 19.98 12.12
N VAL A 119 12.56 20.49 12.49
CA VAL A 119 11.28 19.86 12.14
C VAL A 119 10.47 20.74 11.20
N ASP A 120 10.04 20.18 10.08
CA ASP A 120 9.10 20.79 9.14
C ASP A 120 7.73 20.13 9.27
N VAL A 121 6.66 20.92 9.09
CA VAL A 121 5.28 20.43 9.19
C VAL A 121 4.56 20.72 7.88
N GLY A 122 4.21 19.65 7.17
CA GLY A 122 3.48 19.66 5.92
C GLY A 122 1.99 19.41 6.12
N TYR A 123 1.17 20.22 5.45
CA TYR A 123 -0.30 20.19 5.54
C TYR A 123 -0.97 19.88 4.19
N GLU A 124 -0.20 19.78 3.10
CA GLU A 124 -0.76 19.71 1.74
C GLU A 124 -1.28 18.30 1.41
N ALA A 125 -0.73 17.29 2.05
CA ALA A 125 -1.01 15.92 1.72
C ALA A 125 -2.37 15.42 2.26
N LEU A 126 -3.30 15.14 1.36
CA LEU A 126 -4.64 14.61 1.68
C LEU A 126 -4.76 13.08 1.56
N ASN A 127 -3.75 12.44 0.96
CA ASN A 127 -3.68 10.99 0.77
C ASN A 127 -2.22 10.56 0.59
N THR A 128 -1.96 9.26 0.49
CA THR A 128 -0.59 8.72 0.42
C THR A 128 0.19 9.16 -0.82
N ARG A 129 -0.47 9.39 -1.96
CA ARG A 129 0.19 9.98 -3.14
C ARG A 129 0.51 11.46 -2.92
N GLY A 130 -0.36 12.18 -2.22
CA GLY A 130 -0.11 13.54 -1.74
C GLY A 130 1.10 13.60 -0.81
N ASN A 131 1.22 12.67 0.14
CA ASN A 131 2.39 12.56 1.02
C ASN A 131 3.66 12.36 0.20
N ALA A 132 3.63 11.45 -0.78
CA ALA A 132 4.78 11.21 -1.65
C ALA A 132 5.13 12.43 -2.51
N SER A 133 4.14 13.21 -2.97
CA SER A 133 4.38 14.44 -3.74
C SER A 133 4.97 15.56 -2.87
N GLU A 134 4.48 15.70 -1.64
CA GLU A 134 5.00 16.64 -0.64
C GLU A 134 6.43 16.29 -0.24
N ALA A 135 6.67 15.02 0.07
CA ALA A 135 7.99 14.47 0.35
C ALA A 135 8.96 14.74 -0.81
N ALA A 136 8.60 14.41 -2.05
CA ALA A 136 9.50 14.59 -3.19
C ALA A 136 9.89 16.06 -3.42
N ARG A 137 8.96 17.01 -3.20
CA ARG A 137 9.30 18.45 -3.26
C ARG A 137 10.24 18.85 -2.13
N TRP A 138 9.96 18.39 -0.92
CA TRP A 138 10.76 18.71 0.26
C TRP A 138 12.18 18.14 0.18
N ILE A 139 12.32 16.90 -0.30
CA ILE A 139 13.61 16.23 -0.54
C ILE A 139 14.43 17.03 -1.55
N ARG A 140 13.85 17.41 -2.69
CA ARG A 140 14.54 18.22 -3.70
C ARG A 140 14.94 19.61 -3.22
N ALA A 141 14.12 20.23 -2.37
CA ALA A 141 14.44 21.55 -1.81
C ALA A 141 15.64 21.54 -0.85
N HIS A 142 16.03 20.37 -0.36
CA HIS A 142 17.14 20.19 0.58
C HIS A 142 18.29 19.34 0.01
N ASP A 143 18.21 18.93 -1.25
CA ASP A 143 19.20 18.06 -1.91
C ASP A 143 19.48 16.72 -1.19
N TYR A 144 18.50 16.19 -0.46
CA TYR A 144 18.62 14.90 0.21
C TYR A 144 18.50 13.72 -0.77
N ARG A 145 19.10 12.58 -0.42
CA ARG A 145 19.18 11.37 -1.27
C ARG A 145 18.70 10.12 -0.56
N ARG A 146 18.92 9.99 0.74
CA ARG A 146 18.58 8.79 1.51
C ARG A 146 17.68 9.14 2.68
N ILE A 147 16.43 8.69 2.59
CA ILE A 147 15.35 9.16 3.45
C ILE A 147 14.78 8.00 4.26
N LEU A 148 14.65 8.22 5.57
CA LEU A 148 13.96 7.29 6.45
C LEU A 148 12.46 7.62 6.50
N ILE A 149 11.63 6.68 6.07
CA ILE A 149 10.18 6.81 6.07
C ILE A 149 9.61 6.14 7.31
N VAL A 150 9.14 6.94 8.26
CA VAL A 150 8.53 6.49 9.51
C VAL A 150 7.02 6.45 9.35
N THR A 151 6.45 5.25 9.34
CA THR A 151 5.00 5.06 9.37
C THR A 151 4.65 3.69 9.92
N SER A 152 3.36 3.39 10.10
CA SER A 152 2.96 2.07 10.60
C SER A 152 3.40 0.95 9.65
N SER A 153 3.78 -0.20 10.21
CA SER A 153 4.23 -1.37 9.44
C SER A 153 3.28 -1.76 8.30
N TYR A 154 1.96 -1.74 8.56
CA TYR A 154 0.93 -2.04 7.56
C TYR A 154 0.80 -1.01 6.43
N HIS A 155 1.28 0.23 6.64
CA HIS A 155 1.17 1.34 5.68
C HIS A 155 2.45 1.53 4.85
N LEU A 156 3.58 0.97 5.32
CA LEU A 156 4.88 1.08 4.67
C LEU A 156 4.89 0.59 3.21
N PRO A 157 4.34 -0.60 2.86
CA PRO A 157 4.46 -1.12 1.50
C PRO A 157 3.88 -0.16 0.45
N ARG A 158 2.69 0.39 0.75
CA ARG A 158 2.01 1.34 -0.13
C ARG A 158 2.70 2.70 -0.17
N SER A 159 3.18 3.17 0.98
CA SER A 159 3.89 4.45 1.07
C SER A 159 5.18 4.43 0.26
N LEU A 160 6.01 3.39 0.44
CA LEU A 160 7.25 3.21 -0.31
C LEU A 160 7.00 3.05 -1.81
N PHE A 161 5.94 2.33 -2.19
CA PHE A 161 5.55 2.20 -3.60
C PHE A 161 5.22 3.56 -4.23
N GLU A 162 4.38 4.37 -3.59
CA GLU A 162 4.00 5.70 -4.08
C GLU A 162 5.22 6.63 -4.18
N MET A 163 6.07 6.64 -3.16
CA MET A 163 7.29 7.45 -3.11
C MET A 163 8.27 7.07 -4.23
N ARG A 164 8.60 5.79 -4.38
CA ARG A 164 9.51 5.31 -5.44
C ARG A 164 8.94 5.49 -6.84
N THR A 165 7.62 5.50 -6.98
CA THR A 165 6.96 5.77 -8.26
C THR A 165 7.09 7.24 -8.65
N LEU A 166 6.93 8.16 -7.70
CA LEU A 166 6.99 9.60 -7.96
C LEU A 166 8.41 10.17 -7.98
N ASP A 167 9.33 9.57 -7.24
CA ASP A 167 10.72 10.00 -7.12
C ASP A 167 11.66 8.79 -7.06
N PRO A 168 11.99 8.18 -8.22
CA PRO A 168 12.76 6.94 -8.27
C PRO A 168 14.24 7.10 -7.90
N GLU A 169 14.76 8.33 -7.91
CA GLU A 169 16.19 8.62 -7.66
C GLU A 169 16.55 8.64 -6.16
N THR A 170 15.54 8.78 -5.29
CA THR A 170 15.73 8.80 -3.84
C THR A 170 15.74 7.40 -3.25
N VAL A 171 16.68 7.15 -2.34
CA VAL A 171 16.79 5.91 -1.58
C VAL A 171 15.86 5.97 -0.36
N TYR A 172 14.70 5.34 -0.48
CA TYR A 172 13.72 5.24 0.60
C TYR A 172 13.93 4.00 1.47
N VAL A 173 14.20 4.24 2.77
CA VAL A 173 14.35 3.22 3.81
C VAL A 173 13.12 3.26 4.72
N GLY A 174 12.41 2.14 4.87
CA GLY A 174 11.20 2.07 5.69
C GLY A 174 11.49 1.77 7.15
N TYR A 175 11.01 2.60 8.07
CA TYR A 175 11.04 2.36 9.51
C TYR A 175 9.63 2.00 10.01
N PRO A 176 9.37 0.72 10.35
CA PRO A 176 8.06 0.28 10.80
C PRO A 176 7.81 0.77 12.23
N VAL A 177 6.72 1.52 12.41
CA VAL A 177 6.13 1.76 13.72
C VAL A 177 5.12 0.66 13.97
N ASP A 178 5.33 -0.07 15.07
CA ASP A 178 4.49 -1.20 15.42
C ASP A 178 3.07 -0.77 15.76
N LEU A 179 2.14 -1.69 15.56
CA LEU A 179 0.80 -1.58 16.09
C LEU A 179 0.87 -1.92 17.58
N ASP A 180 0.12 -1.20 18.41
CA ASP A 180 -0.25 -1.68 19.75
C ASP A 180 -1.18 -2.89 19.58
N ALA A 181 -0.60 -4.04 19.25
CA ALA A 181 -1.30 -5.31 19.17
C ALA A 181 -1.24 -5.94 20.55
N GLU A 182 -2.39 -5.95 21.25
CA GLU A 182 -2.56 -6.55 22.57
C GLU A 182 -2.41 -8.08 22.51
N GLY A 183 -1.18 -8.60 22.38
CA GLY A 183 -0.80 -10.01 22.61
C GLY A 183 -1.48 -11.11 21.77
N GLU A 184 -2.57 -10.83 21.08
CA GLU A 184 -3.34 -11.75 20.27
C GLU A 184 -2.72 -11.89 18.87
N ALA A 185 -2.81 -13.11 18.32
CA ALA A 185 -2.39 -13.34 16.96
C ALA A 185 -3.17 -12.46 15.99
N TRP A 186 -2.49 -11.83 15.03
CA TRP A 186 -3.08 -10.82 14.16
C TRP A 186 -4.30 -11.30 13.35
N TYR A 187 -4.34 -12.60 13.04
CA TYR A 187 -5.43 -13.25 12.32
C TYR A 187 -6.64 -13.55 13.20
N ALA A 188 -6.51 -13.47 14.53
CA ALA A 188 -7.61 -13.64 15.48
C ALA A 188 -8.30 -12.29 15.80
N ASN A 189 -7.64 -11.17 15.50
CA ASN A 189 -8.17 -9.83 15.79
C ASN A 189 -8.95 -9.27 14.57
N PRO A 190 -10.29 -9.17 14.61
CA PRO A 190 -11.10 -8.74 13.46
C PRO A 190 -10.86 -7.28 13.07
N ARG A 191 -10.51 -6.42 14.04
CA ARG A 191 -10.18 -5.01 13.79
C ARG A 191 -8.89 -4.92 12.98
N LEU A 192 -7.88 -5.69 13.36
CA LEU A 192 -6.60 -5.77 12.67
C LEU A 192 -6.73 -6.40 11.29
N LEU A 193 -7.51 -7.49 11.15
CA LEU A 193 -7.82 -8.07 9.84
C LEU A 193 -8.48 -7.07 8.88
N ARG A 194 -9.47 -6.31 9.36
CA ARG A 194 -10.13 -5.27 8.56
C ARG A 194 -9.16 -4.17 8.14
N LEU A 195 -8.29 -3.73 9.06
CA LEU A 195 -7.26 -2.73 8.78
C LEU A 195 -6.30 -3.22 7.70
N LEU A 196 -5.72 -4.41 7.87
CA LEU A 196 -4.80 -5.02 6.91
C LEU A 196 -5.47 -5.24 5.55
N GLY A 197 -6.69 -5.76 5.54
CA GLY A 197 -7.44 -5.97 4.30
C GLY A 197 -7.69 -4.66 3.55
N THR A 198 -8.04 -3.60 4.28
CA THR A 198 -8.23 -2.27 3.69
C THR A 198 -6.93 -1.73 3.09
N GLU A 199 -5.81 -1.85 3.79
CA GLU A 199 -4.52 -1.38 3.29
C GLU A 199 -3.99 -2.23 2.13
N TYR A 200 -4.23 -3.54 2.14
CA TYR A 200 -3.91 -4.41 1.03
C TYR A 200 -4.70 -4.07 -0.24
N LEU A 201 -6.00 -3.79 -0.11
CA LEU A 201 -6.80 -3.34 -1.26
C LEU A 201 -6.34 -1.98 -1.79
N LYS A 202 -5.99 -1.03 -0.91
CA LYS A 202 -5.38 0.24 -1.32
C LYS A 202 -4.03 0.02 -2.02
N TYR A 203 -3.24 -0.95 -1.57
CA TYR A 203 -1.93 -1.29 -2.14
C TYR A 203 -2.07 -1.85 -3.56
N ILE A 204 -3.00 -2.79 -3.75
CA ILE A 204 -3.37 -3.29 -5.09
C ILE A 204 -3.88 -2.14 -5.96
N GLY A 205 -4.78 -1.31 -5.45
CA GLY A 205 -5.32 -0.16 -6.17
C GLY A 205 -4.25 0.81 -6.65
N ALA A 206 -3.23 1.08 -5.82
CA ALA A 206 -2.07 1.88 -6.20
C ALA A 206 -1.28 1.24 -7.35
N HIS A 207 -1.03 -0.07 -7.29
CA HIS A 207 -0.33 -0.79 -8.36
C HIS A 207 -1.12 -0.75 -9.67
N ILE A 208 -2.42 -1.08 -9.63
CA ILE A 208 -3.29 -1.06 -10.81
C ILE A 208 -3.29 0.34 -11.43
N ARG A 209 -3.46 1.39 -10.63
CA ARG A 209 -3.47 2.79 -11.11
C ARG A 209 -2.20 3.14 -11.88
N VAL A 210 -1.03 2.78 -11.34
CA VAL A 210 0.27 3.07 -11.97
C VAL A 210 0.47 2.22 -13.23
N TYR A 211 0.26 0.91 -13.16
CA TYR A 211 0.51 0.01 -14.29
C TYR A 211 -0.51 0.10 -15.43
N ALA A 212 -1.77 0.43 -15.13
CA ALA A 212 -2.78 0.69 -16.15
C ALA A 212 -2.57 2.06 -16.84
N GLY A 213 -1.54 2.83 -16.46
CA GLY A 213 -1.23 4.11 -17.07
C GLY A 213 -2.25 5.20 -16.76
N VAL A 214 -3.09 5.02 -15.73
CA VAL A 214 -4.10 6.03 -15.34
C VAL A 214 -3.43 7.35 -15.01
N ASP A 215 -2.27 7.32 -14.35
CA ASP A 215 -1.50 8.53 -14.05
C ASP A 215 -0.98 9.23 -15.31
N ARG A 216 -0.51 8.45 -16.31
CA ARG A 216 -0.04 8.99 -17.59
C ARG A 216 -1.20 9.61 -18.36
N ALA A 217 -2.33 8.92 -18.43
CA ALA A 217 -3.54 9.40 -19.08
C ALA A 217 -4.07 10.69 -18.43
N MET A 218 -4.14 10.75 -17.09
CA MET A 218 -4.59 11.95 -16.38
C MET A 218 -3.61 13.12 -16.52
N ALA A 219 -2.29 12.85 -16.55
CA ALA A 219 -1.29 13.89 -16.80
C ALA A 219 -1.36 14.45 -18.23
N MET A 220 -1.60 13.59 -19.24
CA MET A 220 -1.82 14.02 -20.63
C MET A 220 -3.09 14.87 -20.75
N LEU A 221 -4.20 14.45 -20.14
CA LEU A 221 -5.45 15.20 -20.14
C LEU A 221 -5.35 16.55 -19.40
N ALA A 222 -4.54 16.64 -18.34
CA ALA A 222 -4.31 17.89 -17.62
C ALA A 222 -3.39 18.87 -18.37
N ASN A 223 -2.51 18.35 -19.25
CA ASN A 223 -1.57 19.14 -20.04
C ASN A 223 -2.08 19.50 -21.43
N GLY A 224 -3.24 18.97 -21.86
CA GLY A 224 -3.97 19.45 -23.04
C GLY A 224 -3.36 19.06 -24.39
N ASP A 225 -2.92 17.80 -24.54
CA ASP A 225 -2.61 17.19 -25.85
C ASP A 225 -3.74 16.24 -26.31
#